data_AF-A0A6V8N744-F1
#
_entry.id   AF-A0A6V8N744-F1
#
_cell.length_a   1.000
_cell.length_b   1.000
_cell.length_c   1.000
_cell.angle_alpha   90.00
_cell.angle_beta   90.00
_cell.angle_gamma   90.00
#
_symmetry.space_group_name_H-M   'P 1'
#
loop_
_entity.id
_entity.type
_entity.pdbx_description
1 polymer ?
#
loop_
_entity_poly.entity_id
_entity_poly.type
_entity_poly.pdbx_seq_one_letter_code
_entity_poly.pdbx_strand_id
1 'polypeptide(L)'
;MTNAQHGGAFLLVALLSLPCHLYAAASPFDIDVKELDRSAPKASAPAAQPKAASPYDIDLKELDRSSTPPPKPEKKAKKKEAPARSAKPSRGHHAVSGEGEYVRYTVKPGDHIFKILVARFGLSNEAAEKLIPEIIRINDVPDIRRLTVGSTLLIPTSAHQARSARTHRHHEPASSPEAAQAPVPAPTPLPSLPAVAAPPVSAAPAAPRELPPPPAPVAKAPTPAPAPTAPSAAVSPAAPAAQPAPPVANTWICSVRDREPARIVDTVLNALALRWSKNRIIQSAEGASNAYSIRVDRYFEKNGARYIVSIGEEDPYSYTLLRLLEGSGYRVLMIGKGDDFLSIGEKLLRLIGLTPDFGKHLIQGGKAETGFLVQQDDPEGRRVLLTSDPADPTVKWTLPAGCASR
;
A
#
# COMPACT_ATOMS: atom_id res chain seq x y z
N MET A 1 38.42 25.52 -66.56
CA MET A 1 37.79 24.20 -66.79
C MET A 1 37.16 23.76 -65.47
N THR A 2 36.06 24.38 -65.02
CA THR A 2 34.64 24.02 -65.26
C THR A 2 34.28 22.58 -64.89
N ASN A 3 33.71 22.37 -63.70
CA ASN A 3 32.38 21.76 -63.48
C ASN A 3 32.12 21.63 -61.96
N ALA A 4 31.15 22.37 -61.42
CA ALA A 4 29.70 22.06 -61.37
C ALA A 4 29.39 21.15 -60.17
N GLN A 5 28.85 21.67 -59.06
CA GLN A 5 27.44 22.03 -58.84
C GLN A 5 26.57 20.78 -58.63
N HIS A 6 26.12 20.56 -57.40
CA HIS A 6 24.80 20.05 -56.93
C HIS A 6 24.89 20.08 -55.39
N GLY A 7 24.21 21.01 -54.71
CA GLY A 7 22.77 20.93 -54.41
C GLY A 7 22.64 20.14 -53.10
N GLY A 8 22.36 20.75 -51.95
CA GLY A 8 21.27 21.67 -51.68
C GLY A 8 20.28 20.94 -50.77
N ALA A 9 19.87 21.61 -49.69
CA ALA A 9 18.88 21.19 -48.69
C ALA A 9 19.33 20.14 -47.67
N PHE A 10 19.60 20.58 -46.44
CA PHE A 10 19.02 20.06 -45.19
C PHE A 10 19.71 20.74 -44.00
N LEU A 11 19.11 21.78 -43.44
CA LEU A 11 19.03 22.05 -41.98
C LEU A 11 18.48 23.46 -41.73
N LEU A 12 17.16 23.59 -41.91
CA LEU A 12 16.38 24.69 -41.36
C LEU A 12 15.27 24.07 -40.50
N VAL A 13 15.69 23.47 -39.38
CA VAL A 13 14.81 23.06 -38.27
C VAL A 13 15.51 23.45 -36.98
N ALA A 14 15.59 24.76 -36.76
CA ALA A 14 16.08 25.36 -35.52
C ALA A 14 15.10 26.45 -35.09
N LEU A 15 13.80 26.11 -34.90
CA LEU A 15 12.78 27.08 -34.46
C LEU A 15 11.55 26.44 -33.78
N LEU A 16 11.71 25.34 -33.03
CA LEU A 16 10.63 24.79 -32.18
C LEU A 16 11.12 24.29 -30.80
N SER A 17 12.14 24.96 -30.24
CA SER A 17 12.52 24.82 -28.83
C SER A 17 12.12 26.09 -28.09
N LEU A 18 10.82 26.34 -27.95
CA LEU A 18 10.32 27.29 -26.97
C LEU A 18 10.13 26.57 -25.62
N PRO A 19 10.78 27.03 -24.54
CA PRO A 19 10.40 26.64 -23.19
C PRO A 19 9.07 27.32 -22.83
N CYS A 20 8.01 26.54 -22.66
CA CYS A 20 6.81 27.00 -21.98
C CYS A 20 7.10 27.20 -20.49
N HIS A 21 7.68 28.36 -20.15
CA HIS A 21 7.66 28.93 -18.80
C HIS A 21 6.48 29.89 -18.69
N LEU A 22 5.31 29.36 -18.32
CA LEU A 22 4.10 30.08 -17.94
C LEU A 22 3.35 29.10 -17.02
N TYR A 23 3.05 29.33 -15.74
CA TYR A 23 2.66 30.53 -15.02
C TYR A 23 2.90 30.26 -13.52
N ALA A 24 3.74 31.04 -12.85
CA ALA A 24 3.74 31.14 -11.40
C ALA A 24 2.77 32.27 -11.04
N ALA A 25 1.54 31.92 -10.67
CA ALA A 25 0.64 32.87 -10.04
C ALA A 25 1.21 33.23 -8.67
N ALA A 26 1.50 34.51 -8.47
CA ALA A 26 1.85 35.08 -7.18
C ALA A 26 0.71 34.80 -6.19
N SER A 27 1.00 34.13 -5.10
CA SER A 27 0.13 34.03 -3.93
C SER A 27 0.24 35.33 -3.11
N PRO A 28 -0.82 36.15 -2.99
CA PRO A 28 -0.83 37.29 -2.09
C PRO A 28 -1.25 36.81 -0.68
N PHE A 29 -0.35 36.10 -0.01
CA PHE A 29 -0.45 35.91 1.43
C PHE A 29 0.88 36.32 2.05
N ASP A 30 1.02 37.63 2.24
CA ASP A 30 1.99 38.23 3.14
C ASP A 30 1.56 37.83 4.56
N ILE A 31 2.11 36.71 5.05
CA ILE A 31 1.94 36.32 6.45
C ILE A 31 2.92 37.18 7.23
N ASP A 32 2.40 38.23 7.85
CA ASP A 32 3.16 39.15 8.69
C ASP A 32 3.79 38.37 9.87
N VAL A 33 5.09 38.13 9.78
CA VAL A 33 5.88 37.35 10.75
C VAL A 33 6.03 38.09 12.10
N LYS A 34 5.51 39.31 12.21
CA LYS A 34 5.59 40.13 13.44
C LYS A 34 4.58 39.79 14.53
N GLU A 35 3.65 38.85 14.31
CA GLU A 35 2.62 38.52 15.31
C GLU A 35 2.91 37.26 16.13
N LEU A 36 3.96 36.49 15.82
CA LEU A 36 4.26 35.22 16.51
C LEU A 36 5.00 35.35 17.86
N ASP A 37 5.38 36.56 18.27
CA ASP A 37 6.15 36.80 19.52
C ASP A 37 5.28 37.26 20.71
N ARG A 38 3.95 37.32 20.57
CA ARG A 38 3.04 37.77 21.65
C ARG A 38 2.44 36.68 22.52
N SER A 39 2.86 35.42 22.35
CA SER A 39 2.35 34.29 23.13
C SER A 39 3.44 33.68 24.03
N ALA A 40 4.24 34.50 24.69
CA ALA A 40 5.05 34.05 25.81
C ALA A 40 4.18 33.98 27.08
N PRO A 41 3.91 32.80 27.67
CA PRO A 41 3.26 32.73 28.97
C PRO A 41 4.20 33.32 30.05
N LYS A 42 3.65 34.31 30.75
CA LYS A 42 4.25 35.02 31.87
C LYS A 42 4.70 34.02 32.93
N ALA A 43 5.99 34.04 33.25
CA ALA A 43 6.60 33.25 34.32
C ALA A 43 5.93 33.55 35.66
N SER A 44 5.23 32.56 36.22
CA SER A 44 4.84 32.51 37.62
C SER A 44 5.90 31.76 38.43
N ALA A 45 6.33 32.39 39.52
CA ALA A 45 7.33 31.93 40.47
C ALA A 45 6.97 30.57 41.12
N PRO A 46 7.96 29.83 41.66
CA PRO A 46 7.77 28.47 42.14
C PRO A 46 7.11 28.46 43.53
N ALA A 47 5.86 28.02 43.59
CA ALA A 47 5.23 27.58 44.83
C ALA A 47 5.48 26.07 45.00
N ALA A 48 6.03 25.72 46.17
CA ALA A 48 6.32 24.35 46.58
C ALA A 48 5.08 23.45 46.47
N GLN A 49 5.19 22.36 45.72
CA GLN A 49 4.21 21.28 45.70
C GLN A 49 4.68 20.11 46.58
N PRO A 50 3.77 19.50 47.38
CA PRO A 50 4.06 18.33 48.19
C PRO A 50 4.20 17.07 47.32
N LYS A 51 5.16 16.20 47.69
CA LYS A 51 5.38 14.86 47.13
C LYS A 51 4.10 14.02 47.22
N ALA A 52 3.44 13.80 46.10
CA ALA A 52 2.44 12.75 45.94
C ALA A 52 3.10 11.53 45.28
N ALA A 53 3.01 10.38 45.94
CA ALA A 53 3.50 9.10 45.47
C ALA A 53 2.67 8.61 44.27
N SER A 54 3.32 8.32 43.15
CA SER A 54 2.73 7.64 42.00
C SER A 54 2.65 6.13 42.24
N PRO A 55 1.48 5.48 42.15
CA PRO A 55 1.30 4.04 42.38
C PRO A 55 1.62 3.14 41.17
N TYR A 56 2.47 3.59 40.23
CA TYR A 56 2.85 2.81 39.05
C TYR A 56 4.36 2.92 38.76
N ASP A 57 5.18 2.48 39.72
CA ASP A 57 6.57 2.11 39.47
C ASP A 57 6.60 0.60 39.26
N ILE A 58 6.54 0.17 37.99
CA ILE A 58 6.73 -1.23 37.62
C ILE A 58 8.24 -1.45 37.58
N ASP A 59 8.76 -2.08 38.63
CA ASP A 59 10.18 -2.35 38.82
C ASP A 59 10.69 -3.28 37.69
N LEU A 60 11.55 -2.73 36.81
CA LEU A 60 12.14 -3.44 35.67
C LEU A 60 12.95 -4.69 36.07
N LYS A 61 13.21 -4.91 37.36
CA LYS A 61 13.88 -6.12 37.87
C LYS A 61 13.00 -7.36 37.98
N GLU A 62 11.67 -7.25 37.81
CA GLU A 62 10.78 -8.42 37.83
C GLU A 62 10.63 -9.12 36.47
N LEU A 63 11.09 -8.50 35.37
CA LEU A 63 10.94 -9.07 34.02
C LEU A 63 11.87 -10.26 33.71
N ASP A 64 12.95 -10.46 34.49
CA ASP A 64 13.97 -11.49 34.21
C ASP A 64 13.76 -12.83 34.96
N ARG A 65 12.67 -13.00 35.72
CA ARG A 65 12.42 -14.26 36.48
C ARG A 65 11.60 -15.32 35.74
N SER A 66 11.21 -15.11 34.48
CA SER A 66 10.37 -16.06 33.74
C SER A 66 11.13 -16.99 32.78
N SER A 67 12.46 -16.90 32.70
CA SER A 67 13.29 -17.79 31.88
C SER A 67 13.80 -19.01 32.67
N THR A 68 12.89 -19.88 33.10
CA THR A 68 13.24 -21.24 33.52
C THR A 68 12.77 -22.22 32.45
N PRO A 69 13.67 -22.99 31.79
CA PRO A 69 13.26 -23.95 30.77
C PRO A 69 12.50 -25.13 31.41
N PRO A 70 11.39 -25.60 30.80
CA PRO A 70 10.68 -26.77 31.31
C PRO A 70 11.57 -28.03 31.22
N PRO A 71 11.55 -28.91 32.23
CA PRO A 71 12.33 -30.15 32.19
C PRO A 71 11.83 -31.08 31.07
N LYS A 72 12.78 -31.66 30.34
CA LYS A 72 12.60 -32.70 29.32
C LYS A 72 11.71 -33.84 29.85
N PRO A 73 10.63 -34.22 29.15
CA PRO A 73 9.96 -35.48 29.44
C PRO A 73 10.82 -36.67 28.97
N GLU A 74 11.30 -37.45 29.92
CA GLU A 74 11.95 -38.75 29.69
C GLU A 74 11.00 -39.73 29.00
N LYS A 75 11.51 -40.36 27.94
CA LYS A 75 10.91 -41.52 27.29
C LYS A 75 10.86 -42.70 28.27
N LYS A 76 9.68 -43.19 28.61
CA LYS A 76 9.49 -44.58 29.04
C LYS A 76 8.45 -45.28 28.17
N ALA A 77 8.97 -46.18 27.34
CA ALA A 77 8.22 -47.21 26.66
C ALA A 77 7.88 -48.36 27.64
N LYS A 78 6.62 -48.82 27.62
CA LYS A 78 6.11 -50.14 28.06
C LYS A 78 4.62 -50.16 27.66
N LYS A 79 4.22 -50.77 26.55
CA LYS A 79 3.96 -52.20 26.25
C LYS A 79 2.84 -52.82 27.12
N LYS A 80 1.72 -53.10 26.43
CA LYS A 80 0.55 -53.98 26.74
C LYS A 80 -0.24 -53.53 27.98
N GLU A 81 -1.57 -53.45 27.94
CA GLU A 81 -2.50 -54.58 27.75
C GLU A 81 -3.92 -54.04 27.47
N ALA A 82 -4.66 -54.67 26.57
CA ALA A 82 -6.11 -54.45 26.45
C ALA A 82 -6.81 -55.16 27.62
N PRO A 83 -7.97 -54.66 28.09
CA PRO A 83 -9.20 -55.31 27.66
C PRO A 83 -10.39 -54.36 27.41
N ALA A 84 -11.32 -54.90 26.63
CA ALA A 84 -12.63 -54.37 26.31
C ALA A 84 -13.47 -53.96 27.53
N ARG A 85 -14.28 -52.90 27.37
CA ARG A 85 -15.74 -52.89 27.58
C ARG A 85 -16.34 -51.47 27.49
N SER A 86 -17.26 -51.33 26.54
CA SER A 86 -18.54 -50.59 26.64
C SER A 86 -18.63 -49.32 27.50
N ALA A 87 -18.78 -48.16 26.84
CA ALA A 87 -19.67 -47.10 27.34
C ALA A 87 -20.24 -46.30 26.16
N LYS A 88 -21.58 -46.26 26.11
CA LYS A 88 -22.43 -45.50 25.19
C LYS A 88 -22.06 -44.00 25.20
N PRO A 89 -22.16 -43.27 24.07
CA PRO A 89 -22.21 -41.81 24.12
C PRO A 89 -23.54 -41.38 24.75
N SER A 90 -23.47 -40.85 25.97
CA SER A 90 -24.60 -40.21 26.62
C SER A 90 -24.97 -38.94 25.85
N ARG A 91 -26.15 -38.97 25.22
CA ARG A 91 -26.98 -37.79 24.97
C ARG A 91 -27.18 -37.08 26.31
N GLY A 92 -26.42 -36.01 26.54
CA GLY A 92 -26.59 -35.10 27.67
C GLY A 92 -27.17 -33.78 27.18
N HIS A 93 -28.49 -33.67 27.19
CA HIS A 93 -29.18 -32.39 27.15
C HIS A 93 -28.83 -31.60 28.42
N HIS A 94 -28.07 -30.52 28.28
CA HIS A 94 -28.14 -29.41 29.23
C HIS A 94 -29.19 -28.43 28.70
N ALA A 95 -30.42 -28.66 29.15
CA ALA A 95 -31.47 -27.65 29.19
C ALA A 95 -31.19 -26.78 30.43
N VAL A 96 -30.62 -25.60 30.20
CA VAL A 96 -30.76 -24.48 31.14
C VAL A 96 -31.68 -23.51 30.43
N SER A 97 -32.94 -23.53 30.85
CA SER A 97 -33.99 -22.62 30.41
C SER A 97 -33.67 -21.21 30.93
N GLY A 98 -33.16 -20.39 30.03
CA GLY A 98 -33.25 -18.94 30.04
C GLY A 98 -33.48 -18.52 28.59
N GLU A 99 -34.65 -17.96 28.34
CA GLU A 99 -35.42 -17.96 27.10
C GLU A 99 -34.85 -17.01 26.01
N GLY A 100 -33.63 -17.29 25.57
CA GLY A 100 -33.08 -16.79 24.31
C GLY A 100 -32.88 -17.98 23.39
N GLU A 101 -33.54 -17.99 22.24
CA GLU A 101 -33.29 -19.03 21.25
C GLU A 101 -31.87 -18.81 20.71
N TYR A 102 -30.95 -19.76 20.96
CA TYR A 102 -29.56 -19.69 20.49
C TYR A 102 -29.31 -20.78 19.45
N VAL A 103 -28.62 -20.44 18.37
CA VAL A 103 -28.14 -21.40 17.38
C VAL A 103 -26.73 -21.85 17.74
N ARG A 104 -26.52 -23.16 17.81
CA ARG A 104 -25.20 -23.76 18.05
C ARG A 104 -24.43 -23.89 16.73
N TYR A 105 -23.22 -23.35 16.65
CA TYR A 105 -22.34 -23.49 15.49
C TYR A 105 -20.96 -24.01 15.88
N THR A 106 -20.50 -25.06 15.22
CA THR A 106 -19.13 -25.60 15.42
C THR A 106 -18.15 -24.87 14.51
N VAL A 107 -17.14 -24.23 15.12
CA VAL A 107 -16.11 -23.46 14.40
C VAL A 107 -15.26 -24.38 13.51
N LYS A 108 -15.12 -24.02 12.23
CA LYS A 108 -14.24 -24.71 11.27
C LYS A 108 -12.89 -24.00 11.13
N PRO A 109 -11.84 -24.67 10.64
CA PRO A 109 -10.57 -24.00 10.32
C PRO A 109 -10.78 -22.82 9.36
N GLY A 110 -10.25 -21.65 9.73
CA GLY A 110 -10.39 -20.42 8.93
C GLY A 110 -11.74 -19.71 9.04
N ASP A 111 -12.59 -20.10 9.99
CA ASP A 111 -13.75 -19.32 10.40
C ASP A 111 -13.34 -18.26 11.44
N HIS A 112 -13.89 -17.06 11.29
CA HIS A 112 -13.89 -15.99 12.30
C HIS A 112 -15.34 -15.57 12.56
N ILE A 113 -15.64 -15.02 13.75
CA ILE A 113 -17.03 -14.72 14.17
C ILE A 113 -17.77 -13.94 13.08
N PHE A 114 -17.14 -12.89 12.55
CA PHE A 114 -17.73 -12.06 11.50
C PHE A 114 -18.08 -12.86 10.21
N LYS A 115 -17.19 -13.74 9.73
CA LYS A 115 -17.45 -14.56 8.53
C LYS A 115 -18.52 -15.61 8.77
N ILE A 116 -18.60 -16.17 9.98
CA ILE A 116 -19.70 -17.07 10.34
C ILE A 116 -21.02 -16.30 10.21
N LEU A 117 -21.12 -15.12 10.81
CA LEU A 117 -22.35 -14.28 10.77
C LEU A 117 -22.73 -13.89 9.34
N VAL A 118 -21.80 -13.39 8.53
CA VAL A 118 -22.12 -12.97 7.16
C VAL A 118 -22.39 -14.18 6.25
N ALA A 119 -21.51 -15.18 6.23
CA ALA A 119 -21.59 -16.27 5.25
C ALA A 119 -22.62 -17.35 5.61
N ARG A 120 -22.83 -17.65 6.91
CA ARG A 120 -23.78 -18.68 7.36
C ARG A 120 -25.14 -18.10 7.73
N PHE A 121 -25.15 -16.94 8.39
CA PHE A 121 -26.38 -16.33 8.87
C PHE A 121 -26.92 -15.25 7.92
N GLY A 122 -26.12 -14.78 6.96
CA GLY A 122 -26.55 -13.81 5.95
C GLY A 122 -26.74 -12.40 6.51
N LEU A 123 -26.05 -12.07 7.62
CA LEU A 123 -26.11 -10.75 8.23
C LEU A 123 -25.37 -9.71 7.38
N SER A 124 -25.86 -8.47 7.39
CA SER A 124 -25.08 -7.34 6.89
C SER A 124 -23.88 -7.06 7.80
N ASN A 125 -22.85 -6.42 7.27
CA ASN A 125 -21.63 -6.08 8.03
C ASN A 125 -21.95 -5.31 9.31
N GLU A 126 -22.81 -4.29 9.24
CA GLU A 126 -23.23 -3.49 10.40
C GLU A 126 -23.99 -4.32 11.45
N ALA A 127 -24.85 -5.26 11.02
CA ALA A 127 -25.59 -6.13 11.93
C ALA A 127 -24.66 -7.15 12.62
N ALA A 128 -23.67 -7.66 11.88
CA ALA A 128 -22.66 -8.55 12.43
C ALA A 128 -21.79 -7.85 13.48
N GLU A 129 -21.36 -6.62 13.23
CA GLU A 129 -20.57 -5.82 14.19
C GLU A 129 -21.32 -5.56 15.49
N LYS A 130 -22.63 -5.28 15.43
CA LYS A 130 -23.46 -5.08 16.63
C LYS A 130 -23.62 -6.35 17.47
N LEU A 131 -23.60 -7.54 16.84
CA LEU A 131 -23.77 -8.82 17.52
C LEU A 131 -22.46 -9.41 18.08
N ILE A 132 -21.31 -9.02 17.55
CA ILE A 132 -20.00 -9.56 17.98
C ILE A 132 -19.76 -9.39 19.50
N PRO A 133 -19.98 -8.21 20.13
CA PRO A 133 -19.78 -8.05 21.57
C PRO A 133 -20.65 -8.98 22.41
N GLU A 134 -21.87 -9.24 21.96
CA GLU A 134 -22.80 -10.13 22.65
C GLU A 134 -22.36 -11.59 22.55
N ILE A 135 -21.91 -12.05 21.37
CA ILE A 135 -21.38 -13.40 21.17
C ILE A 135 -20.12 -13.63 22.01
N ILE A 136 -19.23 -12.62 22.09
CA ILE A 136 -18.03 -12.66 22.95
C ILE A 136 -18.45 -12.87 24.40
N ARG A 137 -19.42 -12.09 24.89
CA ARG A 137 -19.91 -12.15 26.28
C ARG A 137 -20.56 -13.49 26.60
N ILE A 138 -21.32 -14.07 25.67
CA ILE A 138 -22.04 -15.35 25.88
C ILE A 138 -21.08 -16.54 25.88
N ASN A 139 -20.05 -16.51 25.03
CA ASN A 139 -19.15 -17.64 24.80
C ASN A 139 -17.79 -17.52 25.52
N ASP A 140 -17.57 -16.42 26.25
CA ASP A 140 -16.33 -16.11 26.96
C ASP A 140 -15.08 -16.20 26.06
N VAL A 141 -15.17 -15.64 24.85
CA VAL A 141 -14.09 -15.67 23.86
C VAL A 141 -13.26 -14.38 23.97
N PRO A 142 -11.98 -14.43 24.41
CA PRO A 142 -11.20 -13.23 24.66
C PRO A 142 -10.81 -12.47 23.38
N ASP A 143 -10.78 -13.14 22.23
CA ASP A 143 -10.37 -12.54 20.95
C ASP A 143 -11.22 -13.09 19.78
N ILE A 144 -11.85 -12.18 19.04
CA ILE A 144 -12.68 -12.46 17.86
C ILE A 144 -11.93 -13.15 16.72
N ARG A 145 -10.60 -12.99 16.66
CA ARG A 145 -9.75 -13.54 15.60
C ARG A 145 -9.22 -14.94 15.94
N ARG A 146 -9.28 -15.36 17.20
CA ARG A 146 -8.68 -16.61 17.69
C ARG A 146 -9.74 -17.57 18.17
N LEU A 147 -10.62 -17.98 17.27
CA LEU A 147 -11.56 -19.06 17.55
C LEU A 147 -10.84 -20.42 17.49
N THR A 148 -11.00 -21.22 18.54
CA THR A 148 -10.51 -22.61 18.56
C THR A 148 -11.37 -23.47 17.64
N VAL A 149 -10.75 -24.10 16.65
CA VAL A 149 -11.44 -25.03 15.74
C VAL A 149 -12.10 -26.16 16.54
N GLY A 150 -13.36 -26.47 16.23
CA GLY A 150 -14.15 -27.48 16.91
C GLY A 150 -14.90 -26.96 18.15
N SER A 151 -14.66 -25.72 18.58
CA SER A 151 -15.48 -25.10 19.64
C SER A 151 -16.91 -24.88 19.15
N THR A 152 -17.88 -24.97 20.08
CA THR A 152 -19.28 -24.68 19.77
C THR A 152 -19.62 -23.28 20.25
N LEU A 153 -19.94 -22.40 19.31
CA LEU A 153 -20.42 -21.05 19.56
C LEU A 153 -21.95 -21.04 19.69
N LEU A 154 -22.44 -20.30 20.67
CA LEU A 154 -23.84 -19.92 20.86
C LEU A 154 -24.07 -18.57 20.19
N ILE A 155 -24.90 -18.55 19.15
CA ILE A 155 -25.24 -17.36 18.37
C ILE A 155 -26.69 -16.97 18.67
N PRO A 156 -26.98 -15.75 19.15
CA PRO A 156 -28.35 -15.29 19.39
C PRO A 156 -29.20 -15.34 18.10
N THR A 157 -30.40 -15.92 18.15
CA THR A 157 -31.33 -15.96 17.01
C THR A 157 -31.99 -14.63 16.67
N SER A 158 -31.82 -13.59 17.49
CA SER A 158 -32.16 -12.21 17.09
C SER A 158 -31.53 -11.85 15.74
N ALA A 159 -30.40 -12.49 15.42
CA ALA A 159 -29.72 -12.43 14.14
C ALA A 159 -30.51 -12.96 12.93
N HIS A 160 -31.44 -13.90 13.13
CA HIS A 160 -32.22 -14.54 12.06
C HIS A 160 -33.52 -13.80 11.72
N GLN A 161 -34.12 -13.05 12.66
CA GLN A 161 -35.41 -12.39 12.43
C GLN A 161 -35.38 -11.35 11.31
N ALA A 162 -34.23 -10.71 11.05
CA ALA A 162 -34.09 -9.72 9.98
C ALA A 162 -34.35 -10.28 8.57
N ARG A 163 -34.21 -11.60 8.37
CA ARG A 163 -34.36 -12.23 7.05
C ARG A 163 -35.79 -12.73 6.79
N SER A 164 -36.47 -13.24 7.82
CA SER A 164 -37.85 -13.75 7.68
C SER A 164 -38.87 -12.65 7.38
N ALA A 165 -38.61 -11.41 7.81
CA ALA A 165 -39.51 -10.29 7.53
C ALA A 165 -39.47 -9.81 6.06
N ARG A 166 -38.41 -10.10 5.29
CA ARG A 166 -38.26 -9.62 3.90
C ARG A 166 -38.74 -10.60 2.83
N THR A 167 -39.01 -11.86 3.17
CA THR A 167 -39.29 -12.90 2.16
C THR A 167 -40.80 -13.18 1.96
N HIS A 168 -41.69 -12.47 2.67
CA HIS A 168 -43.15 -12.64 2.53
C HIS A 168 -43.88 -11.49 1.82
N ARG A 169 -43.19 -10.48 1.25
CA ARG A 169 -43.82 -9.40 0.45
C ARG A 169 -43.60 -9.58 -1.05
N HIS A 170 -44.00 -10.71 -1.63
CA HIS A 170 -44.25 -10.84 -3.06
C HIS A 170 -45.23 -11.98 -3.35
N HIS A 171 -46.46 -11.85 -2.85
CA HIS A 171 -47.64 -12.33 -3.56
C HIS A 171 -48.87 -11.61 -3.00
N GLU A 172 -49.18 -10.45 -3.59
CA GLU A 172 -50.50 -9.83 -3.47
C GLU A 172 -51.02 -9.62 -4.90
N PRO A 173 -52.13 -10.27 -5.29
CA PRO A 173 -52.73 -10.11 -6.60
C PRO A 173 -53.47 -8.78 -6.67
N ALA A 174 -53.40 -8.15 -7.84
CA ALA A 174 -54.08 -6.92 -8.19
C ALA A 174 -55.56 -6.91 -7.77
N SER A 175 -55.96 -5.91 -7.00
CA SER A 175 -57.33 -5.37 -6.96
C SER A 175 -57.28 -3.91 -6.51
N SER A 176 -57.45 -2.98 -7.45
CA SER A 176 -58.14 -1.69 -7.20
C SER A 176 -59.64 -1.97 -7.21
N PRO A 177 -60.50 -1.28 -6.41
CA PRO A 177 -60.81 0.15 -6.67
C PRO A 177 -61.02 0.97 -5.35
N GLU A 178 -60.68 2.26 -5.30
CA GLU A 178 -61.61 3.40 -5.47
C GLU A 178 -62.03 4.09 -4.15
N ALA A 179 -61.94 5.42 -4.19
CA ALA A 179 -62.57 6.45 -3.35
C ALA A 179 -62.30 6.48 -1.83
N ALA A 180 -61.56 7.50 -1.37
CA ALA A 180 -62.12 8.64 -0.61
C ALA A 180 -61.02 9.64 -0.20
N GLN A 181 -61.23 10.89 -0.61
CA GLN A 181 -60.46 12.07 -0.23
C GLN A 181 -60.71 12.49 1.23
N ALA A 182 -59.68 12.98 1.92
CA ALA A 182 -59.78 13.96 3.02
C ALA A 182 -58.41 14.65 3.25
N PRO A 183 -58.36 15.84 3.86
CA PRO A 183 -57.56 16.96 3.35
C PRO A 183 -56.16 17.11 3.95
N VAL A 184 -55.31 17.76 3.15
CA VAL A 184 -53.94 18.20 3.45
C VAL A 184 -53.97 19.42 4.39
N PRO A 185 -53.26 19.43 5.53
CA PRO A 185 -53.02 20.64 6.29
C PRO A 185 -51.95 21.53 5.61
N ALA A 186 -52.21 22.84 5.63
CA ALA A 186 -51.47 23.88 4.94
C ALA A 186 -49.96 23.94 5.28
N PRO A 187 -49.08 24.21 4.30
CA PRO A 187 -47.68 24.51 4.56
C PRO A 187 -47.50 25.96 5.04
N THR A 188 -46.79 26.09 6.14
CA THR A 188 -46.26 27.34 6.71
C THR A 188 -45.33 28.06 5.71
N PRO A 189 -45.42 29.40 5.54
CA PRO A 189 -44.54 30.13 4.63
C PRO A 189 -43.11 30.22 5.17
N LEU A 190 -42.14 29.78 4.37
CA LEU A 190 -40.72 30.03 4.59
C LEU A 190 -40.35 31.49 4.21
N PRO A 191 -39.41 32.11 4.94
CA PRO A 191 -38.91 33.45 4.64
C PRO A 191 -38.08 33.49 3.35
N SER A 192 -38.33 34.53 2.56
CA SER A 192 -37.68 34.84 1.29
C SER A 192 -36.17 35.02 1.43
N LEU A 193 -35.39 34.23 0.68
CA LEU A 193 -33.97 34.49 0.44
C LEU A 193 -33.81 35.49 -0.71
N PRO A 194 -32.82 36.40 -0.65
CA PRO A 194 -32.58 37.40 -1.68
C PRO A 194 -32.08 36.77 -2.99
N ALA A 195 -32.62 37.28 -4.09
CA ALA A 195 -32.29 36.92 -5.46
C ALA A 195 -30.80 37.15 -5.76
N VAL A 196 -30.04 36.07 -5.91
CA VAL A 196 -28.70 36.10 -6.50
C VAL A 196 -28.86 35.94 -8.00
N ALA A 197 -28.24 36.87 -8.72
CA ALA A 197 -28.29 37.03 -10.16
C ALA A 197 -27.94 35.74 -10.93
N ALA A 198 -28.69 35.48 -12.00
CA ALA A 198 -28.48 34.39 -12.92
C ALA A 198 -27.09 34.46 -13.58
N PRO A 199 -26.35 33.34 -13.67
CA PRO A 199 -25.13 33.27 -14.46
C PRO A 199 -25.44 33.27 -15.97
N PRO A 200 -24.54 33.79 -16.81
CA PRO A 200 -24.72 33.85 -18.25
C PRO A 200 -24.73 32.44 -18.87
N VAL A 201 -25.65 32.28 -19.82
CA VAL A 201 -25.88 31.08 -20.64
C VAL A 201 -24.60 30.76 -21.42
N SER A 202 -23.90 29.69 -21.02
CA SER A 202 -22.72 29.20 -21.73
C SER A 202 -23.16 28.45 -22.99
N ALA A 203 -22.56 28.81 -24.11
CA ALA A 203 -22.89 28.35 -25.44
C ALA A 203 -22.78 26.83 -25.61
N ALA A 204 -23.71 26.29 -26.40
CA ALA A 204 -23.77 24.89 -26.80
C ALA A 204 -22.43 24.41 -27.41
N PRO A 205 -21.94 23.21 -27.03
CA PRO A 205 -20.78 22.60 -27.68
C PRO A 205 -21.16 22.14 -29.09
N ALA A 206 -20.37 22.57 -30.07
CA ALA A 206 -20.47 22.14 -31.46
C ALA A 206 -20.30 20.62 -31.59
N ALA A 207 -21.04 20.05 -32.54
CA ALA A 207 -21.05 18.63 -32.86
C ALA A 207 -19.64 18.04 -33.11
N PRO A 208 -19.39 16.77 -32.73
CA PRO A 208 -18.14 16.09 -33.00
C PRO A 208 -17.90 15.99 -34.52
N ARG A 209 -16.79 16.56 -34.98
CA ARG A 209 -16.28 16.29 -36.33
C ARG A 209 -15.85 14.83 -36.40
N GLU A 210 -16.47 14.12 -37.33
CA GLU A 210 -16.15 12.75 -37.74
C GLU A 210 -14.67 12.66 -38.13
N LEU A 211 -13.90 11.87 -37.37
CA LEU A 211 -12.50 11.56 -37.69
C LEU A 211 -12.46 10.70 -38.96
N PRO A 212 -11.60 11.01 -39.94
CA PRO A 212 -11.42 10.16 -41.12
C PRO A 212 -10.94 8.76 -40.70
N PRO A 213 -11.36 7.71 -41.43
CA PRO A 213 -11.00 6.34 -41.13
C PRO A 213 -9.47 6.14 -41.21
N PRO A 214 -8.88 5.32 -40.33
CA PRO A 214 -7.46 4.98 -40.40
C PRO A 214 -7.16 4.25 -41.72
N PRO A 215 -6.02 4.55 -42.38
CA PRO A 215 -5.62 3.86 -43.60
C PRO A 215 -5.39 2.37 -43.31
N ALA A 216 -5.91 1.54 -44.22
CA ALA A 216 -5.81 0.08 -44.16
C ALA A 216 -4.35 -0.39 -44.03
N PRO A 217 -4.08 -1.47 -43.26
CA PRO A 217 -2.75 -2.04 -43.14
C PRO A 217 -2.29 -2.60 -44.50
N VAL A 218 -1.28 -1.98 -45.08
CA VAL A 218 -0.58 -2.50 -46.27
C VAL A 218 0.16 -3.76 -45.85
N ALA A 219 -0.31 -4.91 -46.35
CA ALA A 219 0.32 -6.20 -46.19
C ALA A 219 1.77 -6.15 -46.70
N LYS A 220 2.74 -6.34 -45.79
CA LYS A 220 4.15 -6.48 -46.16
C LYS A 220 4.33 -7.82 -46.87
N ALA A 221 4.87 -7.75 -48.07
CA ALA A 221 5.27 -8.89 -48.89
C ALA A 221 6.27 -9.80 -48.16
N PRO A 222 6.24 -11.12 -48.40
CA PRO A 222 7.19 -12.06 -47.82
C PRO A 222 8.60 -11.79 -48.34
N THR A 223 9.52 -11.53 -47.41
CA THR A 223 10.96 -11.44 -47.68
C THR A 223 11.49 -12.80 -48.17
N PRO A 224 12.22 -12.87 -49.29
CA PRO A 224 12.78 -14.11 -49.79
C PRO A 224 13.85 -14.68 -48.85
N ALA A 225 13.84 -16.01 -48.73
CA ALA A 225 14.79 -16.79 -47.95
C ALA A 225 16.24 -16.54 -48.41
N PRO A 226 17.20 -16.28 -47.50
CA PRO A 226 18.60 -16.16 -47.88
C PRO A 226 19.16 -17.53 -48.29
N ALA A 227 19.87 -17.53 -49.43
CA ALA A 227 20.57 -18.68 -49.98
C ALA A 227 21.68 -19.19 -49.02
N PRO A 228 22.01 -20.49 -49.06
CA PRO A 228 23.07 -21.08 -48.25
C PRO A 228 24.45 -20.59 -48.74
N THR A 229 25.08 -19.71 -47.96
CA THR A 229 26.46 -19.27 -48.21
C THR A 229 27.43 -20.38 -47.84
N ALA A 230 28.33 -20.67 -48.80
CA ALA A 230 29.38 -21.67 -48.70
C ALA A 230 30.35 -21.45 -47.51
N PRO A 231 31.01 -22.51 -47.03
CA PRO A 231 31.96 -22.44 -45.92
C PRO A 231 33.19 -21.61 -46.30
N SER A 232 33.28 -20.41 -45.73
CA SER A 232 34.46 -19.53 -45.84
C SER A 232 35.59 -20.07 -44.97
N ALA A 233 36.78 -20.10 -45.56
CA ALA A 233 38.02 -20.61 -45.02
C ALA A 233 38.35 -20.12 -43.60
N ALA A 234 38.93 -21.03 -42.82
CA ALA A 234 39.47 -20.80 -41.49
C ALA A 234 40.56 -19.71 -41.53
N VAL A 235 40.18 -18.50 -41.11
CA VAL A 235 41.13 -17.45 -40.76
C VAL A 235 41.58 -17.71 -39.32
N SER A 236 42.88 -17.90 -39.13
CA SER A 236 43.52 -18.08 -37.83
C SER A 236 43.06 -17.00 -36.83
N PRO A 237 42.74 -17.35 -35.58
CA PRO A 237 42.34 -16.38 -34.57
C PRO A 237 43.53 -15.48 -34.26
N ALA A 238 43.51 -14.26 -34.78
CA ALA A 238 44.38 -13.19 -34.35
C ALA A 238 44.21 -13.04 -32.82
N ALA A 239 45.34 -13.06 -32.10
CA ALA A 239 45.36 -12.94 -30.65
C ALA A 239 44.45 -11.80 -30.20
N PRO A 240 43.53 -12.02 -29.23
CA PRO A 240 42.63 -10.98 -28.75
C PRO A 240 43.47 -9.79 -28.30
N ALA A 241 43.40 -8.68 -29.03
CA ALA A 241 43.95 -7.41 -28.59
C ALA A 241 43.36 -7.16 -27.20
N ALA A 242 44.23 -7.04 -26.20
CA ALA A 242 43.84 -6.86 -24.81
C ALA A 242 42.85 -5.68 -24.73
N GLN A 243 41.56 -5.99 -24.53
CA GLN A 243 40.55 -4.97 -24.34
C GLN A 243 40.98 -4.15 -23.13
N PRO A 244 41.14 -2.82 -23.26
CA PRO A 244 41.52 -1.98 -22.15
C PRO A 244 40.53 -2.22 -21.01
N ALA A 245 41.05 -2.56 -19.82
CA ALA A 245 40.24 -2.85 -18.66
C ALA A 245 39.26 -1.68 -18.44
N PRO A 246 37.95 -1.95 -18.31
CA PRO A 246 36.97 -0.88 -18.18
C PRO A 246 37.32 -0.03 -16.95
N PRO A 247 37.22 1.31 -17.05
CA PRO A 247 37.50 2.18 -15.92
C PRO A 247 36.63 1.79 -14.73
N VAL A 248 37.26 1.60 -13.57
CA VAL A 248 36.58 1.18 -12.34
C VAL A 248 35.69 2.32 -11.87
N ALA A 249 34.38 2.22 -12.10
CA ALA A 249 33.42 3.23 -11.67
C ALA A 249 33.52 3.46 -10.14
N ASN A 250 33.30 4.71 -9.71
CA ASN A 250 33.25 5.05 -8.29
C ASN A 250 31.98 4.46 -7.67
N THR A 251 32.15 3.47 -6.79
CA THR A 251 31.06 2.84 -6.04
C THR A 251 30.91 3.52 -4.69
N TRP A 252 29.76 4.14 -4.45
CA TRP A 252 29.39 4.75 -3.18
C TRP A 252 28.73 3.72 -2.28
N ILE A 253 29.02 3.74 -0.98
CA ILE A 253 28.46 2.77 -0.05
C ILE A 253 27.43 3.46 0.83
N CYS A 254 26.24 2.88 0.90
CA CYS A 254 25.15 3.30 1.77
C CYS A 254 24.77 2.15 2.72
N SER A 255 24.96 2.39 4.02
CA SER A 255 24.64 1.42 5.08
C SER A 255 23.22 1.66 5.59
N VAL A 256 22.36 0.64 5.48
CA VAL A 256 20.97 0.63 5.94
C VAL A 256 20.88 -0.22 7.20
N ARG A 257 20.99 0.42 8.37
CA ARG A 257 21.05 -0.29 9.67
C ARG A 257 19.69 -0.43 10.36
N ASP A 258 18.68 0.28 9.86
CA ASP A 258 17.37 0.30 10.47
C ASP A 258 16.65 -1.05 10.29
N ARG A 259 15.90 -1.45 11.32
CA ARG A 259 15.02 -2.63 11.27
C ARG A 259 13.57 -2.26 10.97
N GLU A 260 13.24 -0.99 11.08
CA GLU A 260 11.89 -0.50 10.85
C GLU A 260 11.66 -0.34 9.33
N PRO A 261 10.64 -0.99 8.74
CA PRO A 261 10.38 -0.92 7.31
C PRO A 261 10.30 0.51 6.77
N ALA A 262 9.68 1.42 7.53
CA ALA A 262 9.57 2.83 7.16
C ALA A 262 10.93 3.51 6.99
N ARG A 263 11.88 3.20 7.87
CA ARG A 263 13.24 3.77 7.84
C ARG A 263 14.10 3.14 6.76
N ILE A 264 13.93 1.85 6.51
CA ILE A 264 14.58 1.15 5.40
C ILE A 264 14.17 1.80 4.07
N VAL A 265 12.88 1.99 3.85
CA VAL A 265 12.35 2.63 2.63
C VAL A 265 12.91 4.04 2.47
N ASP A 266 12.87 4.85 3.53
CA ASP A 266 13.41 6.21 3.51
C ASP A 266 14.89 6.22 3.10
N THR A 267 15.69 5.31 3.68
CA THR A 267 17.12 5.23 3.42
C THR A 267 17.40 4.78 2.00
N VAL A 268 16.68 3.78 1.48
CA VAL A 268 16.84 3.33 0.09
C VAL A 268 16.42 4.41 -0.89
N LEU A 269 15.29 5.11 -0.65
CA LEU A 269 14.86 6.23 -1.50
C LEU A 269 15.88 7.38 -1.51
N ASN A 270 16.46 7.70 -0.35
CA ASN A 270 17.53 8.70 -0.24
C ASN A 270 18.81 8.28 -0.96
N ALA A 271 19.21 7.03 -0.81
CA ALA A 271 20.42 6.49 -1.45
C ALA A 271 20.29 6.45 -2.99
N LEU A 272 19.07 6.26 -3.49
CA LEU A 272 18.73 6.38 -4.91
C LEU A 272 18.57 7.84 -5.38
N ALA A 273 18.77 8.81 -4.49
CA ALA A 273 18.60 10.25 -4.75
C ALA A 273 17.23 10.62 -5.33
N LEU A 274 16.18 9.87 -4.97
CA LEU A 274 14.82 10.13 -5.44
C LEU A 274 14.21 11.30 -4.68
N ARG A 275 13.39 12.12 -5.34
CA ARG A 275 12.62 13.17 -4.68
C ARG A 275 11.28 12.61 -4.23
N TRP A 276 11.12 12.45 -2.93
CA TRP A 276 9.93 11.84 -2.33
C TRP A 276 9.34 12.71 -1.22
N SER A 277 8.07 12.48 -0.91
CA SER A 277 7.32 13.18 0.15
C SER A 277 6.65 12.19 1.09
N LYS A 278 6.67 12.48 2.39
CA LYS A 278 5.95 11.73 3.42
C LYS A 278 4.50 12.19 3.51
N ASN A 279 3.60 11.27 3.85
CA ASN A 279 2.23 11.60 4.27
C ASN A 279 1.46 12.47 3.25
N ARG A 280 1.72 12.26 1.95
CA ARG A 280 1.09 13.08 0.91
C ARG A 280 -0.39 12.72 0.80
N ILE A 281 -1.24 13.72 0.71
CA ILE A 281 -2.66 13.53 0.42
C ILE A 281 -2.84 13.58 -1.10
N ILE A 282 -3.30 12.48 -1.69
CA ILE A 282 -3.63 12.38 -3.11
C ILE A 282 -5.14 12.54 -3.22
N GLN A 283 -5.54 13.58 -3.95
CA GLN A 283 -6.93 13.83 -4.29
C GLN A 283 -7.22 13.28 -5.68
N SER A 284 -8.42 12.73 -5.86
CA SER A 284 -8.91 12.41 -7.20
C SER A 284 -8.96 13.67 -8.06
N ALA A 285 -8.77 13.50 -9.37
CA ALA A 285 -8.91 14.59 -10.32
C ALA A 285 -10.28 15.27 -10.14
N GLU A 286 -10.28 16.60 -10.18
CA GLU A 286 -11.48 17.42 -10.10
C GLU A 286 -12.44 17.04 -11.23
N GLY A 287 -13.68 16.68 -10.89
CA GLY A 287 -14.69 16.20 -11.84
C GLY A 287 -14.79 14.67 -11.99
N ALA A 288 -14.01 13.87 -11.26
CA ALA A 288 -14.25 12.44 -11.16
C ALA A 288 -15.59 12.14 -10.47
N SER A 289 -16.32 11.13 -10.93
CA SER A 289 -17.64 10.76 -10.38
C SER A 289 -17.59 10.39 -8.89
N ASN A 290 -16.42 9.97 -8.40
CA ASN A 290 -16.17 9.67 -7.00
C ASN A 290 -14.95 10.47 -6.53
N ALA A 291 -15.19 11.60 -5.88
CA ALA A 291 -14.11 12.35 -5.23
C ALA A 291 -13.60 11.54 -4.04
N TYR A 292 -12.30 11.25 -4.02
CA TYR A 292 -11.63 10.62 -2.89
C TYR A 292 -10.35 11.37 -2.54
N SER A 293 -9.96 11.27 -1.27
CA SER A 293 -8.74 11.86 -0.72
C SER A 293 -8.06 10.78 0.12
N ILE A 294 -6.85 10.39 -0.28
CA ILE A 294 -6.12 9.27 0.33
C ILE A 294 -4.79 9.79 0.81
N ARG A 295 -4.49 9.58 2.09
CA ARG A 295 -3.15 9.85 2.64
C ARG A 295 -2.27 8.64 2.38
N VAL A 296 -1.14 8.86 1.71
CA VAL A 296 -0.17 7.81 1.40
C VAL A 296 1.14 8.02 2.18
N ASP A 297 1.79 6.92 2.56
CA ASP A 297 2.98 6.99 3.42
C ASP A 297 4.14 7.66 2.71
N ARG A 298 4.46 7.19 1.50
CA ARG A 298 5.50 7.76 0.64
C ARG A 298 4.98 7.93 -0.78
N TYR A 299 5.31 9.06 -1.36
CA TYR A 299 5.01 9.39 -2.73
C TYR A 299 6.26 9.92 -3.43
N PHE A 300 6.52 9.49 -4.66
CA PHE A 300 7.59 10.04 -5.49
C PHE A 300 7.29 9.88 -6.98
N GLU A 301 8.02 10.62 -7.81
CA GLU A 301 7.91 10.57 -9.27
C GLU A 301 9.27 10.24 -9.88
N LYS A 302 9.30 9.30 -10.82
CA LYS A 302 10.52 8.95 -11.59
C LYS A 302 10.12 8.68 -13.03
N ASN A 303 10.84 9.26 -13.99
CA ASN A 303 10.63 9.03 -15.43
C ASN A 303 9.16 9.25 -15.89
N GLY A 304 8.49 10.26 -15.32
CA GLY A 304 7.08 10.57 -15.61
C GLY A 304 6.06 9.61 -14.99
N ALA A 305 6.51 8.55 -14.32
CA ALA A 305 5.64 7.65 -13.55
C ALA A 305 5.52 8.11 -12.10
N ARG A 306 4.33 7.88 -11.51
CA ARG A 306 3.99 8.23 -10.13
C ARG A 306 3.99 6.98 -9.28
N TYR A 307 4.74 6.99 -8.19
CA TYR A 307 4.93 5.85 -7.32
C TYR A 307 4.40 6.14 -5.92
N ILE A 308 3.74 5.15 -5.34
CA ILE A 308 3.25 5.17 -3.97
C ILE A 308 3.84 3.97 -3.25
N VAL A 309 4.39 4.19 -2.07
CA VAL A 309 4.79 3.11 -1.17
C VAL A 309 3.91 3.22 0.07
N SER A 310 3.13 2.18 0.34
CA SER A 310 2.33 2.02 1.54
C SER A 310 3.03 1.07 2.49
N ILE A 311 3.21 1.50 3.74
CA ILE A 311 4.02 0.82 4.75
C ILE A 311 3.13 0.50 5.94
N GLY A 312 2.85 -0.79 6.19
CA GLY A 312 2.13 -1.18 7.40
C GLY A 312 1.07 -2.25 7.18
N GLU A 313 0.06 -2.22 8.06
CA GLU A 313 -1.00 -3.21 8.11
C GLU A 313 -1.89 -3.11 6.86
N GLU A 314 -2.20 -4.27 6.26
CA GLU A 314 -3.21 -4.40 5.21
C GLU A 314 -4.58 -4.07 5.79
N ASP A 315 -4.86 -2.78 5.96
CA ASP A 315 -6.22 -2.32 6.13
C ASP A 315 -6.98 -2.56 4.81
N PRO A 316 -8.06 -3.37 4.82
CA PRO A 316 -8.84 -3.66 3.62
C PRO A 316 -9.36 -2.40 2.92
N TYR A 317 -9.62 -1.34 3.69
CA TYR A 317 -10.08 -0.07 3.15
C TYR A 317 -8.96 0.64 2.37
N SER A 318 -7.78 0.76 2.98
CA SER A 318 -6.58 1.28 2.34
C SER A 318 -6.22 0.51 1.06
N TYR A 319 -6.35 -0.82 1.05
CA TYR A 319 -6.13 -1.64 -0.15
C TYR A 319 -7.05 -1.26 -1.32
N THR A 320 -8.35 -1.10 -1.04
CA THR A 320 -9.35 -0.77 -2.06
C THR A 320 -9.06 0.60 -2.69
N LEU A 321 -8.70 1.57 -1.86
CA LEU A 321 -8.33 2.92 -2.28
C LEU A 321 -7.04 2.94 -3.10
N LEU A 322 -6.02 2.20 -2.67
CA LEU A 322 -4.78 2.05 -3.43
C LEU A 322 -5.01 1.42 -4.81
N ARG A 323 -5.92 0.45 -4.93
CA ARG A 323 -6.29 -0.16 -6.20
C ARG A 323 -7.00 0.81 -7.16
N LEU A 324 -7.78 1.75 -6.63
CA LEU A 324 -8.34 2.85 -7.44
C LEU A 324 -7.22 3.76 -7.96
N LEU A 325 -6.21 4.06 -7.13
CA LEU A 325 -5.04 4.83 -7.55
C LEU A 325 -4.25 4.10 -8.65
N GLU A 326 -4.06 2.78 -8.56
CA GLU A 326 -3.44 1.99 -9.63
C GLU A 326 -4.20 2.14 -10.97
N GLY A 327 -5.53 2.08 -10.93
CA GLY A 327 -6.37 2.31 -12.11
C GLY A 327 -6.21 3.71 -12.73
N SER A 328 -5.81 4.69 -11.93
CA SER A 328 -5.49 6.05 -12.40
C SER A 328 -4.02 6.24 -12.83
N GLY A 329 -3.25 5.15 -12.92
CA GLY A 329 -1.89 5.13 -13.44
C GLY A 329 -0.78 5.32 -12.39
N TYR A 330 -1.09 5.21 -11.09
CA TYR A 330 -0.06 5.15 -10.06
C TYR A 330 0.53 3.73 -9.98
N ARG A 331 1.81 3.62 -9.63
CA ARG A 331 2.47 2.35 -9.32
C ARG A 331 2.50 2.22 -7.80
N VAL A 332 1.72 1.29 -7.25
CA VAL A 332 1.65 1.10 -5.80
C VAL A 332 2.55 -0.07 -5.38
N LEU A 333 3.29 0.12 -4.29
CA LEU A 333 4.02 -0.93 -3.60
C LEU A 333 3.55 -1.02 -2.15
N MET A 334 3.16 -2.22 -1.74
CA MET A 334 2.76 -2.51 -0.36
C MET A 334 3.92 -3.22 0.35
N ILE A 335 4.29 -2.70 1.53
CA ILE A 335 5.35 -3.24 2.37
C ILE A 335 4.72 -3.76 3.67
N GLY A 336 4.91 -5.05 3.93
CA GLY A 336 4.38 -5.72 5.11
C GLY A 336 5.26 -5.51 6.35
N LYS A 337 4.66 -5.72 7.53
CA LYS A 337 5.36 -5.58 8.82
C LYS A 337 6.57 -6.51 8.99
N GLY A 338 6.60 -7.63 8.27
CA GLY A 338 7.68 -8.62 8.32
C GLY A 338 8.70 -8.52 7.19
N ASP A 339 8.58 -7.53 6.30
CA ASP A 339 9.55 -7.35 5.22
C ASP A 339 10.89 -6.82 5.78
N ASP A 340 11.98 -7.45 5.39
CA ASP A 340 13.35 -7.08 5.76
C ASP A 340 14.01 -6.18 4.70
N PHE A 341 15.26 -5.78 4.95
CA PHE A 341 16.04 -4.95 4.01
C PHE A 341 16.11 -5.58 2.61
N LEU A 342 16.33 -6.89 2.52
CA LEU A 342 16.43 -7.62 1.26
C LEU A 342 15.11 -7.54 0.49
N SER A 343 14.00 -7.90 1.14
CA SER A 343 12.67 -7.93 0.53
C SER A 343 12.20 -6.54 0.12
N ILE A 344 12.44 -5.52 0.96
CA ILE A 344 12.10 -4.13 0.68
C ILE A 344 12.93 -3.59 -0.48
N GLY A 345 14.26 -3.78 -0.44
CA GLY A 345 15.17 -3.33 -1.48
C GLY A 345 14.82 -3.94 -2.83
N GLU A 346 14.60 -5.25 -2.88
CA GLU A 346 14.22 -5.96 -4.10
C GLU A 346 12.89 -5.47 -4.68
N LYS A 347 11.84 -5.38 -3.85
CA LYS A 347 10.52 -4.90 -4.26
C LYS A 347 10.59 -3.46 -4.79
N LEU A 348 11.30 -2.58 -4.09
CA LEU A 348 11.41 -1.17 -4.45
C LEU A 348 12.21 -0.96 -5.72
N LEU A 349 13.34 -1.66 -5.90
CA LEU A 349 14.16 -1.59 -7.11
C LEU A 349 13.39 -2.11 -8.33
N ARG A 350 12.69 -3.25 -8.20
CA ARG A 350 11.83 -3.77 -9.28
C ARG A 350 10.70 -2.81 -9.63
N LEU A 351 10.08 -2.17 -8.63
CA LEU A 351 9.00 -1.20 -8.84
C LEU A 351 9.45 -0.05 -9.76
N ILE A 352 10.66 0.47 -9.54
CA ILE A 352 11.21 1.57 -10.34
C ILE A 352 11.88 1.11 -11.65
N GLY A 353 11.78 -0.18 -11.99
CA GLY A 353 12.31 -0.76 -13.21
C GLY A 353 13.81 -1.04 -13.20
N LEU A 354 14.45 -1.08 -12.03
CA LEU A 354 15.85 -1.47 -11.88
C LEU A 354 15.94 -2.97 -11.60
N THR A 355 16.94 -3.64 -12.19
CA THR A 355 17.22 -5.05 -11.89
C THR A 355 17.98 -5.13 -10.56
N PRO A 356 17.42 -5.77 -9.53
CA PRO A 356 18.11 -5.92 -8.26
C PRO A 356 19.27 -6.90 -8.41
N ASP A 357 20.51 -6.43 -8.20
CA ASP A 357 21.72 -7.26 -8.20
C ASP A 357 22.27 -7.37 -6.77
N PHE A 358 21.70 -8.33 -6.02
CA PHE A 358 22.15 -8.62 -4.66
C PHE A 358 23.27 -9.66 -4.66
N GLY A 359 24.40 -9.31 -4.06
CA GLY A 359 25.54 -10.22 -4.00
C GLY A 359 26.73 -9.64 -3.27
N LYS A 360 27.86 -10.34 -3.37
CA LYS A 360 29.16 -9.84 -2.91
C LYS A 360 29.82 -9.06 -4.03
N HIS A 361 30.00 -7.78 -3.81
CA HIS A 361 30.55 -6.85 -4.77
C HIS A 361 31.92 -6.37 -4.32
N LEU A 362 32.90 -6.43 -5.22
CA LEU A 362 34.23 -5.87 -4.98
C LEU A 362 34.13 -4.34 -5.01
N ILE A 363 34.40 -3.71 -3.87
CA ILE A 363 34.47 -2.25 -3.75
C ILE A 363 35.90 -1.75 -3.97
N GLN A 364 36.03 -0.44 -4.20
CA GLN A 364 37.35 0.19 -4.27
C GLN A 364 38.12 -0.07 -2.97
N GLY A 365 39.34 -0.61 -3.09
CA GLY A 365 40.14 -1.08 -1.95
C GLY A 365 40.20 -2.61 -1.79
N GLY A 366 39.58 -3.37 -2.70
CA GLY A 366 39.73 -4.84 -2.77
C GLY A 366 38.94 -5.60 -1.72
N LYS A 367 38.17 -4.92 -0.86
CA LYS A 367 37.20 -5.54 0.04
C LYS A 367 35.96 -5.95 -0.76
N ALA A 368 35.36 -7.07 -0.37
CA ALA A 368 34.08 -7.51 -0.91
C ALA A 368 33.00 -7.22 0.13
N GLU A 369 31.97 -6.48 -0.27
CA GLU A 369 30.84 -6.12 0.58
C GLU A 369 29.56 -6.76 0.03
N THR A 370 28.66 -7.17 0.92
CA THR A 370 27.39 -7.80 0.50
C THR A 370 26.28 -6.75 0.44
N GLY A 371 25.56 -6.67 -0.67
CA GLY A 371 24.50 -5.69 -0.84
C GLY A 371 23.88 -5.65 -2.24
N PHE A 372 22.96 -4.71 -2.45
CA PHE A 372 22.42 -4.39 -3.77
C PHE A 372 23.34 -3.40 -4.48
N LEU A 373 23.91 -3.80 -5.62
CA LEU A 373 24.65 -2.88 -6.48
C LEU A 373 23.68 -2.24 -7.48
N VAL A 374 23.49 -0.92 -7.36
CA VAL A 374 22.57 -0.16 -8.19
C VAL A 374 23.36 0.83 -9.05
N GLN A 375 23.16 0.77 -10.36
CA GLN A 375 23.68 1.78 -11.27
C GLN A 375 22.69 2.94 -11.32
N GLN A 376 23.15 4.15 -10.98
CA GLN A 376 22.33 5.35 -11.10
C GLN A 376 22.33 5.84 -12.56
N ASP A 377 21.21 6.40 -12.98
CA ASP A 377 21.02 6.99 -14.32
C ASP A 377 21.78 8.34 -14.49
N ASP A 378 22.77 8.60 -13.64
CA ASP A 378 23.57 9.82 -13.69
C ASP A 378 24.56 9.77 -14.87
N PRO A 379 24.86 10.91 -15.52
CA PRO A 379 25.81 10.97 -16.63
C PRO A 379 27.23 10.51 -16.25
N GLU A 380 27.53 10.50 -14.95
CA GLU A 380 28.81 10.02 -14.40
C GLU A 380 28.86 8.50 -14.22
N GLY A 381 27.75 7.78 -14.46
CA GLY A 381 27.69 6.32 -14.31
C GLY A 381 27.97 5.85 -12.88
N ARG A 382 27.60 6.66 -11.88
CA ARG A 382 27.82 6.36 -10.47
C ARG A 382 27.11 5.06 -10.09
N ARG A 383 27.77 4.28 -9.24
CA ARG A 383 27.20 3.06 -8.66
C ARG A 383 27.01 3.27 -7.18
N VAL A 384 25.88 2.81 -6.64
CA VAL A 384 25.60 2.83 -5.21
C VAL A 384 25.43 1.39 -4.74
N LEU A 385 26.22 0.99 -3.75
CA LEU A 385 26.09 -0.26 -3.04
C LEU A 385 25.25 -0.03 -1.77
N LEU A 386 24.05 -0.59 -1.75
CA LEU A 386 23.17 -0.58 -0.58
C LEU A 386 23.47 -1.84 0.24
N THR A 387 23.96 -1.68 1.47
CA THR A 387 24.32 -2.80 2.35
C THR A 387 23.62 -2.68 3.70
N SER A 388 23.24 -3.82 4.30
CA SER A 388 22.76 -3.87 5.68
C SER A 388 23.91 -3.81 6.69
N ASP A 389 25.13 -4.13 6.26
CA ASP A 389 26.29 -4.20 7.12
C ASP A 389 26.82 -2.78 7.43
N PRO A 390 27.45 -2.59 8.60
CA PRO A 390 28.03 -1.30 8.95
C PRO A 390 29.18 -0.98 7.99
N ALA A 391 29.01 0.09 7.20
CA ALA A 391 30.08 0.56 6.33
C ALA A 391 31.33 0.96 7.15
N ASP A 392 32.51 0.54 6.68
CA ASP A 392 33.79 0.88 7.25
C ASP A 392 34.06 2.40 7.05
N PRO A 393 34.23 3.19 8.13
CA PRO A 393 34.43 4.63 8.02
C PRO A 393 35.73 5.01 7.29
N THR A 394 36.66 4.07 7.08
CA THR A 394 37.89 4.32 6.32
C THR A 394 37.66 4.41 4.81
N VAL A 395 36.50 3.97 4.31
CA VAL A 395 36.17 4.06 2.88
C VAL A 395 35.80 5.51 2.54
N LYS A 396 36.58 6.14 1.66
CA LYS A 396 36.43 7.56 1.26
C LYS A 396 35.05 7.91 0.69
N TRP A 397 34.33 6.95 0.13
CA TRP A 397 33.05 7.13 -0.57
C TRP A 397 31.88 6.55 0.23
N THR A 398 31.88 6.78 1.53
CA THR A 398 30.77 6.38 2.40
C THR A 398 29.79 7.53 2.53
N LEU A 399 28.53 7.31 2.16
CA LEU A 399 27.49 8.29 2.44
C LEU A 399 27.25 8.37 3.95
N PRO A 400 26.97 9.56 4.52
CA PRO A 400 26.68 9.72 5.95
C PRO A 400 25.42 8.93 6.31
N ALA A 401 25.32 8.36 7.52
CA ALA A 401 24.17 7.52 7.91
C ALA A 401 22.81 8.19 7.58
N GLY A 402 21.91 7.46 6.90
CA GLY A 402 20.66 8.00 6.32
C GLY A 402 20.79 8.57 4.90
N CYS A 403 22.04 8.70 4.44
CA CYS A 403 22.63 8.78 3.11
C CYS A 403 21.82 9.39 1.94
N ALA A 404 21.66 10.71 1.77
CA ALA A 404 21.91 11.86 2.62
C ALA A 404 20.88 12.90 2.17
N SER A 405 20.05 13.36 3.10
CA SER A 405 18.94 14.28 2.92
C SER A 405 19.34 15.58 2.20
N ARG A 406 18.63 15.89 1.11
CA ARG A 406 18.52 17.26 0.56
C ARG A 406 17.51 18.06 1.35
#